data_AF-A0A822FVE7-F1
#
_entry.id   AF-A0A822FVE7-F1
#
_cell.length_a   1.000
_cell.length_b   1.000
_cell.length_c   1.000
_cell.angle_alpha   90.00
_cell.angle_beta   90.00
_cell.angle_gamma   90.00
#
_symmetry.space_group_name_H-M   'P 1'
#
loop_
_entity.id
_entity.type
_entity.pdbx_description
1 polymer ?
#
loop_
_entity_poly.entity_id
_entity_poly.type
_entity_poly.pdbx_seq_one_letter_code
_entity_poly.pdbx_strand_id
1 'polypeptide(L)'
;MLNKFNRFINHIDPISRWFIAFACIDRYASTSENVNLRNFAKPTIAYRIIIIIISCWSIICSHRLIFYDIKGNFCGIINNMAAALYHSFYVIIGGGICPATIMIVCAWLIRRNLAHKHKKRIQLSVNGYRKNSLDQQVLSILFVQIICYIIFTLPQLCNLVFITISITIPNRSNKHLAIESFLTFLAELMLYLFPVTSFYLYTLTSHTFRKELIKSIRSIVGQNVRIASIIDRKSVVYHVEYHQSTNKTCENPVTNNFMEIK
;
A
#
# COMPACT_ATOMS: atom_id res chain seq x y z
N MET A 1 20.73 -5.20 -20.10
CA MET A 1 19.86 -4.07 -19.70
C MET A 1 18.58 -4.51 -18.99
N LEU A 2 17.85 -5.54 -19.47
CA LEU A 2 16.60 -6.02 -18.85
C LEU A 2 16.73 -6.35 -17.34
N ASN A 3 17.81 -7.01 -16.92
CA ASN A 3 18.06 -7.33 -15.51
C ASN A 3 18.34 -6.10 -14.63
N LYS A 4 18.93 -5.02 -15.20
CA LYS A 4 19.10 -3.74 -14.50
C LYS A 4 17.75 -3.03 -14.33
N PHE A 5 16.89 -3.12 -15.35
CA PHE A 5 15.55 -2.52 -15.33
C PHE A 5 14.60 -3.23 -14.37
N ASN A 6 14.58 -4.57 -14.35
CA ASN A 6 13.80 -5.34 -13.37
C ASN A 6 14.26 -5.07 -11.92
N ARG A 7 15.57 -4.91 -11.69
CA ARG A 7 16.07 -4.48 -10.37
C ARG A 7 15.73 -3.03 -10.03
N PHE A 8 15.64 -2.13 -11.01
CA PHE A 8 15.20 -0.76 -10.80
C PHE A 8 13.73 -0.71 -10.35
N ILE A 9 12.86 -1.51 -10.97
CA ILE A 9 11.45 -1.63 -10.57
C ILE A 9 11.32 -2.22 -9.15
N ASN A 10 12.13 -3.22 -8.80
CA ASN A 10 12.17 -3.79 -7.46
C ASN A 10 12.75 -2.85 -6.39
N HIS A 11 13.14 -1.63 -6.76
CA HIS A 11 13.67 -0.61 -5.84
C HIS A 11 12.73 0.59 -5.66
N ILE A 12 11.42 0.39 -5.83
CA ILE A 12 10.36 1.34 -5.45
C ILE A 12 10.22 1.46 -3.91
N ASP A 13 10.87 0.59 -3.14
CA ASP A 13 10.81 0.55 -1.67
C ASP A 13 11.03 1.88 -0.93
N PRO A 14 11.93 2.80 -1.37
CA PRO A 14 12.06 4.09 -0.71
C PRO A 14 10.79 4.94 -0.85
N ILE A 15 10.14 4.89 -2.01
CA ILE A 15 8.98 5.73 -2.34
C ILE A 15 7.80 5.40 -1.42
N SER A 16 7.56 4.12 -1.13
CA SER A 16 6.48 3.69 -0.24
C SER A 16 6.63 4.25 1.18
N ARG A 17 7.87 4.32 1.69
CA ARG A 17 8.17 4.89 3.03
C ARG A 17 7.89 6.39 3.07
N TRP A 18 8.25 7.10 2.01
CA TRP A 18 7.95 8.52 1.90
C TRP A 18 6.46 8.78 1.83
N PHE A 19 5.68 7.97 1.11
CA PHE A 19 4.22 8.10 1.14
C PHE A 19 3.64 7.94 2.55
N ILE A 20 4.17 7.04 3.36
CA ILE A 20 3.75 6.89 4.76
C ILE A 20 4.10 8.15 5.58
N ALA A 21 5.32 8.67 5.42
CA ALA A 21 5.73 9.92 6.08
C ALA A 21 4.83 11.10 5.68
N PHE A 22 4.52 11.25 4.40
CA PHE A 22 3.61 12.30 3.92
C PHE A 22 2.16 12.07 4.34
N ALA A 23 1.70 10.83 4.44
CA ALA A 23 0.40 10.53 5.04
C ALA A 23 0.35 10.97 6.51
N CYS A 24 1.44 10.82 7.26
CA CYS A 24 1.53 11.34 8.63
C CYS A 24 1.47 12.88 8.66
N ILE A 25 2.13 13.57 7.71
CA ILE A 25 2.06 15.04 7.57
C ILE A 25 0.63 15.48 7.23
N ASP A 26 -0.04 14.82 6.28
CA ASP A 26 -1.42 15.10 5.89
C ASP A 26 -2.39 14.94 7.08
N ARG A 27 -2.20 13.89 7.88
CA ARG A 27 -2.98 13.66 9.10
C ARG A 27 -2.68 14.70 10.18
N TYR A 28 -1.44 15.13 10.32
CA TYR A 28 -1.08 16.26 11.17
C TYR A 28 -1.77 17.56 10.73
N ALA A 29 -1.69 17.89 9.44
CA ALA A 29 -2.33 19.06 8.85
C ALA A 29 -3.85 19.05 9.06
N SER A 30 -4.49 17.90 8.86
CA SER A 30 -5.93 17.69 9.10
C SER A 30 -6.33 17.86 10.58
N THR A 31 -5.46 17.46 11.51
CA THR A 31 -5.74 17.54 12.94
C THR A 31 -5.39 18.88 13.57
N SER A 32 -4.69 19.77 12.86
CA SER A 32 -4.37 21.12 13.32
C SER A 32 -5.62 22.00 13.48
N GLU A 33 -5.53 23.00 14.36
CA GLU A 33 -6.55 24.05 14.50
C GLU A 33 -6.32 25.23 13.55
N ASN A 34 -5.10 25.35 13.01
CA ASN A 34 -4.74 26.41 12.08
C ASN A 34 -5.38 26.16 10.71
N VAL A 35 -6.17 27.12 10.22
CA VAL A 35 -6.89 27.04 8.94
C VAL A 35 -5.94 26.87 7.75
N ASN A 36 -4.76 27.49 7.80
CA ASN A 36 -3.76 27.39 6.73
C ASN A 36 -3.19 25.97 6.65
N LEU A 37 -2.89 25.36 7.78
CA LEU A 37 -2.47 23.94 7.83
C LEU A 37 -3.60 23.02 7.39
N ARG A 38 -4.84 23.26 7.82
CA ARG A 38 -5.97 22.43 7.41
C ARG A 38 -6.25 22.52 5.90
N ASN A 39 -6.00 23.69 5.31
CA ASN A 39 -6.09 23.88 3.86
C ASN A 39 -5.04 23.07 3.10
N PHE A 40 -3.90 22.75 3.71
CA PHE A 40 -2.86 21.90 3.11
C PHE A 40 -3.32 20.45 2.92
N ALA A 41 -4.20 19.94 3.79
CA ALA A 41 -4.76 18.59 3.71
C ALA A 41 -5.91 18.44 2.67
N LYS A 42 -5.99 19.35 1.69
CA LYS A 42 -6.97 19.24 0.61
C LYS A 42 -6.51 18.15 -0.39
N PRO A 43 -7.45 17.36 -0.94
CA PRO A 43 -7.11 16.30 -1.89
C PRO A 43 -6.37 16.82 -3.12
N THR A 44 -6.69 18.04 -3.60
CA THR A 44 -6.01 18.68 -4.73
C THR A 44 -4.53 18.94 -4.47
N ILE A 45 -4.17 19.29 -3.23
CA ILE A 45 -2.78 19.51 -2.82
C ILE A 45 -2.09 18.15 -2.62
N ALA A 46 -2.78 17.17 -2.04
CA ALA A 46 -2.25 15.82 -1.88
C ALA A 46 -1.81 15.21 -3.23
N TYR A 47 -2.64 15.33 -4.28
CA TYR A 47 -2.26 14.86 -5.63
C TYR A 47 -1.02 15.57 -6.18
N ARG A 48 -0.89 16.89 -5.99
CA ARG A 48 0.30 17.64 -6.41
C ARG A 48 1.55 17.16 -5.68
N ILE A 49 1.45 16.93 -4.36
CA ILE A 49 2.54 16.41 -3.54
C ILE A 49 2.95 15.01 -4.00
N ILE A 50 2.00 14.12 -4.28
CA ILE A 50 2.27 12.77 -4.78
C ILE A 50 3.07 12.83 -6.08
N ILE A 51 2.66 13.67 -7.05
CA ILE A 51 3.37 13.83 -8.32
C ILE A 51 4.80 14.34 -8.07
N ILE A 52 4.96 15.38 -7.25
CA ILE A 52 6.28 15.94 -6.92
C ILE A 52 7.18 14.88 -6.27
N ILE A 53 6.67 14.09 -5.32
CA ILE A 53 7.42 13.01 -4.66
C ILE A 53 7.87 11.99 -5.70
N ILE A 54 6.97 11.50 -6.54
CA ILE A 54 7.31 10.50 -7.56
C ILE A 54 8.39 11.06 -8.48
N SER A 55 8.22 12.28 -9.00
CA SER A 55 9.21 12.91 -9.88
C SER A 55 10.57 13.11 -9.20
N CYS A 56 10.60 13.65 -7.98
CA CYS A 56 11.84 13.86 -7.23
C CYS A 56 12.55 12.53 -6.94
N TRP A 57 11.83 11.52 -6.45
CA TRP A 57 12.43 10.22 -6.14
C TRP A 57 12.82 9.44 -7.39
N SER A 58 12.11 9.57 -8.51
CA SER A 58 12.53 8.99 -9.78
C SER A 58 13.86 9.58 -10.25
N ILE A 59 14.01 10.91 -10.23
CA ILE A 59 15.26 11.60 -10.60
C ILE A 59 16.39 11.17 -9.67
N ILE A 60 16.14 11.17 -8.36
CA ILE A 60 17.16 10.78 -7.39
C ILE A 60 17.51 9.30 -7.62
N CYS A 61 16.57 8.38 -7.76
CA CYS A 61 16.86 6.97 -8.00
C CYS A 61 17.61 6.70 -9.31
N SER A 62 17.53 7.60 -10.31
CA SER A 62 18.29 7.48 -11.57
C SER A 62 19.80 7.37 -11.35
N HIS A 63 20.37 7.95 -10.28
CA HIS A 63 21.82 7.82 -10.01
C HIS A 63 22.25 6.36 -9.88
N ARG A 64 21.38 5.47 -9.39
CA ARG A 64 21.71 4.05 -9.21
C ARG A 64 21.95 3.34 -10.53
N LEU A 65 21.29 3.74 -11.62
CA LEU A 65 21.51 3.17 -12.95
C LEU A 65 22.94 3.41 -13.45
N ILE A 66 23.54 4.54 -13.04
CA ILE A 66 24.89 4.95 -13.45
C ILE A 66 25.96 4.20 -12.65
N PHE A 67 25.75 4.03 -11.33
CA PHE A 67 26.77 3.45 -10.44
C PHE A 67 26.74 1.91 -10.32
N TYR A 68 25.70 1.24 -10.83
CA TYR A 68 25.64 -0.23 -10.79
C TYR A 68 26.32 -0.85 -11.99
N ASP A 69 27.40 -1.60 -11.73
CA ASP A 69 28.12 -2.38 -12.72
C ASP A 69 27.78 -3.89 -12.60
N ILE A 70 27.88 -4.61 -13.72
CA ILE A 70 27.68 -6.06 -13.76
C ILE A 70 29.04 -6.68 -14.06
N LYS A 71 29.66 -7.32 -13.06
CA LYS A 71 30.84 -8.17 -13.27
C LYS A 71 30.47 -9.62 -12.92
N GLY A 72 30.33 -10.45 -13.95
CA GLY A 72 29.95 -11.86 -13.81
C GLY A 72 28.50 -12.04 -13.31
N ASN A 73 28.29 -12.93 -12.34
CA ASN A 73 26.98 -13.17 -11.71
C ASN A 73 26.62 -12.16 -10.60
N PHE A 74 27.54 -11.26 -10.24
CA PHE A 74 27.32 -10.24 -9.23
C PHE A 74 26.97 -8.91 -9.89
N CYS A 75 25.86 -8.33 -9.45
CA CYS A 75 25.41 -7.00 -9.86
C CYS A 75 25.32 -6.15 -8.59
N GLY A 76 26.17 -5.13 -8.51
CA GLY A 76 26.35 -4.29 -7.34
C GLY A 76 27.30 -3.13 -7.62
N ILE A 77 27.58 -2.32 -6.61
CA ILE A 77 28.59 -1.27 -6.71
C ILE A 77 29.96 -1.93 -6.52
N ILE A 78 30.61 -2.27 -7.63
CA ILE A 78 31.87 -3.02 -7.62
C ILE A 78 33.03 -2.04 -7.83
N ASN A 79 34.03 -2.10 -6.94
CA ASN A 79 35.33 -1.39 -7.02
C ASN A 79 35.31 0.15 -6.94
N ASN A 80 34.23 0.77 -6.48
CA ASN A 80 34.23 2.21 -6.18
C ASN A 80 33.74 2.47 -4.74
N MET A 81 34.70 2.64 -3.83
CA MET A 81 34.44 2.86 -2.40
C MET A 81 33.61 4.14 -2.16
N ALA A 82 33.87 5.21 -2.92
CA ALA A 82 33.13 6.45 -2.80
C ALA A 82 31.65 6.29 -3.20
N ALA A 83 31.39 5.54 -4.28
CA ALA A 83 30.02 5.25 -4.72
C ALA A 83 29.25 4.37 -3.71
N ALA A 84 29.94 3.39 -3.11
CA ALA A 84 29.33 2.52 -2.08
C ALA A 84 28.99 3.30 -0.82
N LEU A 85 29.90 4.16 -0.33
CA LEU A 85 29.64 5.04 0.80
C LEU A 85 28.48 6.00 0.52
N TYR A 86 28.48 6.66 -0.64
CA TYR A 86 27.39 7.55 -1.05
C TYR A 86 26.03 6.83 -1.06
N HIS A 87 25.96 5.63 -1.63
CA HIS A 87 24.74 4.83 -1.64
C HIS A 87 24.29 4.44 -0.23
N SER A 88 25.21 4.01 0.63
CA SER A 88 24.90 3.69 2.03
C SER A 88 24.34 4.90 2.79
N PHE A 89 24.99 6.06 2.69
CA PHE A 89 24.51 7.29 3.32
C PHE A 89 23.13 7.68 2.80
N TYR A 90 22.93 7.61 1.48
CA TYR A 90 21.65 7.92 0.87
C TYR A 90 20.53 7.00 1.36
N VAL A 91 20.77 5.69 1.46
CA VAL A 91 19.77 4.72 1.94
C VAL A 91 19.50 4.89 3.44
N ILE A 92 20.55 5.10 4.24
CA ILE A 92 20.42 5.24 5.69
C ILE A 92 19.68 6.52 6.03
N ILE A 93 20.10 7.66 5.48
CA ILE A 93 19.53 8.96 5.79
C ILE A 93 18.17 9.09 5.09
N GLY A 94 18.14 8.97 3.76
CA GLY A 94 16.96 9.22 2.95
C GLY A 94 15.91 8.12 3.04
N GLY A 95 16.31 6.86 3.23
CA GLY A 95 15.40 5.72 3.29
C GLY A 95 15.02 5.25 4.70
N GLY A 96 15.81 5.61 5.71
CA GLY A 96 15.64 5.18 7.10
C GLY A 96 15.35 6.34 8.05
N ILE A 97 16.35 7.17 8.31
CA ILE A 97 16.31 8.17 9.38
C ILE A 97 15.30 9.28 9.09
N CYS A 98 15.38 9.94 7.93
CA CYS A 98 14.49 11.04 7.59
C CYS A 98 13.00 10.67 7.67
N PRO A 99 12.49 9.64 6.96
CA PRO A 99 11.08 9.26 7.07
C PRO A 99 10.69 8.86 8.50
N ALA A 100 11.54 8.13 9.23
CA ALA A 100 11.29 7.79 10.64
C ALA A 100 11.11 9.05 11.50
N THR A 101 12.02 10.02 11.40
CA THR A 101 11.96 11.26 12.18
C THR A 101 10.72 12.07 11.87
N ILE A 102 10.35 12.19 10.59
CA ILE A 102 9.14 12.90 10.17
C ILE A 102 7.91 12.21 10.76
N MET A 103 7.82 10.89 10.67
CA MET A 103 6.69 10.12 11.19
C MET A 103 6.59 10.25 12.72
N ILE A 104 7.70 10.17 13.45
CA ILE A 104 7.74 10.32 14.92
C ILE A 104 7.29 11.73 15.34
N VAL A 105 7.83 12.76 14.70
CA VAL A 105 7.46 14.16 14.96
C VAL A 105 5.98 14.38 14.65
N CYS A 106 5.50 13.92 13.50
CA CYS A 106 4.08 14.03 13.14
C CYS A 106 3.18 13.29 14.14
N ALA A 107 3.53 12.07 14.55
CA ALA A 107 2.76 11.31 15.54
C ALA A 107 2.71 12.00 16.91
N TRP A 108 3.80 12.67 17.31
CA TRP A 108 3.82 13.49 18.52
C TRP A 108 2.93 14.74 18.38
N LEU A 109 3.03 15.46 17.26
CA LEU A 109 2.21 16.64 16.99
C LEU A 109 0.71 16.31 16.89
N ILE A 110 0.34 15.21 16.24
CA ILE A 110 -1.04 14.73 16.15
C ILE A 110 -1.57 14.44 17.57
N ARG A 111 -0.80 13.75 18.41
CA ARG A 111 -1.16 13.50 19.81
C ARG A 111 -1.42 14.79 20.57
N ARG A 112 -0.53 15.78 20.44
CA ARG A 112 -0.67 17.08 21.08
C ARG A 112 -1.95 17.80 20.61
N ASN A 113 -2.19 17.86 19.31
CA ASN A 113 -3.37 18.50 18.73
C ASN A 113 -4.66 17.83 19.20
N LEU A 114 -4.68 16.49 19.24
CA LEU A 114 -5.84 15.74 19.70
C LEU A 114 -6.09 15.93 21.21
N ALA A 115 -5.04 15.97 22.02
CA ALA A 115 -5.14 16.24 23.46
C ALA A 115 -5.69 17.66 23.73
N HIS A 116 -5.24 18.68 22.98
CA HIS A 116 -5.79 20.03 23.06
C HIS A 116 -7.27 20.08 22.67
N LYS A 117 -7.64 19.45 21.54
CA LYS A 117 -9.05 19.34 21.11
C LYS A 117 -9.90 18.62 22.16
N HIS A 118 -9.37 17.57 22.79
CA HIS A 118 -10.05 16.83 23.83
C HIS A 118 -10.34 17.73 25.05
N LYS A 119 -9.33 18.45 25.55
CA LYS A 119 -9.49 19.37 26.68
C LYS A 119 -10.52 20.47 26.40
N LYS A 120 -10.46 21.08 25.21
CA LYS A 120 -11.41 22.13 24.78
C LYS A 120 -12.83 21.59 24.63
N ARG A 121 -13.00 20.34 24.20
CA ARG A 121 -14.32 19.68 24.09
C ARG A 121 -14.91 19.29 25.43
N ILE A 122 -14.10 18.82 26.39
CA ILE A 122 -14.56 18.57 27.76
C ILE A 122 -15.11 19.86 28.37
N GLN A 123 -14.45 20.98 28.13
CA GLN A 123 -14.91 22.29 28.62
C GLN A 123 -16.19 22.79 27.94
N LEU A 124 -16.53 22.29 26.74
CA LEU A 124 -17.61 22.82 25.91
C LEU A 124 -18.78 21.86 25.65
N SER A 125 -18.75 20.58 26.09
CA SER A 125 -19.78 19.61 25.67
C SER A 125 -20.29 18.66 26.75
N VAL A 126 -21.58 18.83 27.01
CA VAL A 126 -22.53 17.95 27.71
C VAL A 126 -23.01 16.77 26.82
N ASN A 127 -22.59 16.66 25.54
CA ASN A 127 -23.17 15.65 24.61
C ASN A 127 -22.23 15.09 23.51
N GLY A 128 -20.92 15.13 23.69
CA GLY A 128 -19.94 14.96 22.59
C GLY A 128 -19.13 13.65 22.54
N TYR A 129 -19.64 12.50 22.97
CA TYR A 129 -18.83 11.28 23.16
C TYR A 129 -18.42 10.50 21.89
N ARG A 130 -19.01 10.78 20.71
CA ARG A 130 -18.93 9.82 19.57
C ARG A 130 -17.83 10.06 18.53
N LYS A 131 -17.10 11.19 18.58
CA LYS A 131 -16.08 11.52 17.54
C LYS A 131 -14.63 11.20 17.95
N ASN A 132 -14.34 11.01 19.24
CA ASN A 132 -12.97 10.77 19.73
C ASN A 132 -12.42 9.39 19.38
N SER A 133 -13.29 8.38 19.25
CA SER A 133 -12.85 6.99 19.01
C SER A 133 -12.24 6.79 17.62
N LEU A 134 -12.68 7.54 16.60
CA LEU A 134 -12.14 7.45 15.24
C LEU A 134 -10.74 8.08 15.16
N ASP A 135 -10.56 9.30 15.68
CA ASP A 135 -9.27 9.99 15.66
C ASP A 135 -8.22 9.21 16.47
N GLN A 136 -8.61 8.63 17.60
CA GLN A 136 -7.73 7.81 18.44
C GLN A 136 -7.41 6.45 17.79
N GLN A 137 -8.34 5.85 17.05
CA GLN A 137 -8.08 4.64 16.25
C GLN A 137 -7.09 4.92 15.12
N VAL A 138 -7.27 6.02 14.38
CA VAL A 138 -6.35 6.42 13.31
C VAL A 138 -4.94 6.66 13.86
N LEU A 139 -4.83 7.31 15.02
CA LEU A 139 -3.54 7.49 15.68
C LEU A 139 -2.90 6.16 16.10
N SER A 140 -3.69 5.22 16.66
CA SER A 140 -3.20 3.90 17.06
C SER A 140 -2.62 3.12 15.87
N ILE A 141 -3.33 3.15 14.74
CA ILE A 141 -2.87 2.55 13.48
C ILE A 141 -1.54 3.16 13.03
N LEU A 142 -1.41 4.50 13.04
CA LEU A 142 -0.16 5.18 12.68
C LEU A 142 0.99 4.77 13.60
N PHE A 143 0.72 4.63 14.90
CA PHE A 143 1.73 4.21 15.88
C PHE A 143 2.26 2.80 15.61
N VAL A 144 1.35 1.86 15.38
CA VAL A 144 1.69 0.48 15.03
C VAL A 144 2.49 0.45 13.73
N GLN A 145 2.08 1.24 12.73
CA GLN A 145 2.79 1.37 11.47
C GLN A 145 4.22 1.91 11.64
N ILE A 146 4.43 2.90 12.51
CA ILE A 146 5.77 3.43 12.84
C ILE A 146 6.64 2.35 13.49
N ILE A 147 6.09 1.61 14.46
CA ILE A 147 6.83 0.55 15.17
C ILE A 147 7.23 -0.55 14.18
N CYS A 148 6.29 -1.04 13.37
CA CYS A 148 6.57 -2.05 12.36
C CYS A 148 7.60 -1.53 11.34
N TYR A 149 7.46 -0.29 10.89
CA TYR A 149 8.44 0.32 10.00
C TYR A 149 9.86 0.29 10.57
N ILE A 150 10.03 0.66 11.85
CA ILE A 150 11.34 0.61 12.52
C ILE A 150 11.86 -0.83 12.58
N ILE A 151 11.02 -1.80 12.99
CA ILE A 151 11.40 -3.21 13.12
C ILE A 151 11.86 -3.80 11.77
N PHE A 152 11.13 -3.54 10.69
CA PHE A 152 11.46 -4.09 9.37
C PHE A 152 12.60 -3.34 8.67
N THR A 153 12.81 -2.06 8.98
CA THR A 153 13.86 -1.24 8.35
C THR A 153 15.20 -1.40 9.06
N LEU A 154 15.22 -1.62 10.38
CA LEU A 154 16.45 -1.69 11.17
C LEU A 154 17.43 -2.78 10.69
N PRO A 155 17.03 -4.03 10.39
CA PRO A 155 17.93 -5.06 9.87
C PRO A 155 18.63 -4.63 8.58
N GLN A 156 17.91 -3.95 7.69
CA GLN A 156 18.47 -3.41 6.45
C GLN A 156 19.51 -2.33 6.72
N LEU A 157 19.25 -1.41 7.64
CA LEU A 157 20.22 -0.37 8.01
C LEU A 157 21.49 -0.98 8.61
N CYS A 158 21.33 -1.94 9.52
CA CYS A 158 22.46 -2.67 10.10
C CYS A 158 23.27 -3.42 9.04
N ASN A 159 22.60 -4.08 8.09
CA ASN A 159 23.27 -4.80 7.01
C ASN A 159 24.06 -3.86 6.09
N LEU A 160 23.52 -2.67 5.76
CA LEU A 160 24.25 -1.68 4.96
C LEU A 160 25.51 -1.16 5.67
N VAL A 161 25.43 -0.90 6.97
CA VAL A 161 26.60 -0.51 7.77
C VAL A 161 27.63 -1.64 7.78
N PHE A 162 27.18 -2.89 7.99
CA PHE A 162 28.05 -4.06 7.97
C PHE A 162 28.77 -4.25 6.64
N ILE A 163 28.07 -4.16 5.50
CA ILE A 163 28.68 -4.24 4.16
C ILE A 163 29.70 -3.11 3.96
N THR A 164 29.36 -1.89 4.38
CA THR A 164 30.24 -0.72 4.24
C THR A 164 31.54 -0.91 5.02
N ILE A 165 31.45 -1.43 6.25
CA ILE A 165 32.63 -1.75 7.07
C ILE A 165 33.41 -2.89 6.43
N SER A 166 32.75 -3.95 5.94
CA SER A 166 33.44 -5.08 5.31
C SER A 166 34.26 -4.68 4.07
N ILE A 167 33.88 -3.60 3.38
CA ILE A 167 34.68 -3.05 2.27
C ILE A 167 36.08 -2.63 2.70
N THR A 168 36.26 -2.22 3.96
CA THR A 168 37.55 -1.75 4.50
C THR A 168 38.49 -2.87 4.95
N ILE A 169 38.03 -4.13 5.00
CA ILE A 169 38.82 -5.26 5.49
C ILE A 169 39.63 -5.90 4.34
N PRO A 170 40.98 -5.89 4.38
CA PRO A 170 41.81 -6.60 3.41
C PRO A 170 41.78 -8.13 3.67
N ASN A 171 41.84 -8.93 2.60
CA ASN A 171 41.79 -10.41 2.62
C ASN A 171 40.49 -11.04 3.16
N ARG A 172 39.39 -10.88 2.42
CA ARG A 172 38.10 -11.50 2.77
C ARG A 172 38.15 -13.02 2.62
N SER A 173 37.83 -13.73 3.70
CA SER A 173 37.65 -15.20 3.69
C SER A 173 36.32 -15.58 3.03
N ASN A 174 36.27 -16.75 2.38
CA ASN A 174 35.04 -17.31 1.79
C ASN A 174 33.90 -17.45 2.81
N LYS A 175 34.22 -17.68 4.09
CA LYS A 175 33.23 -17.76 5.18
C LYS A 175 32.55 -16.40 5.44
N HIS A 176 33.32 -15.30 5.36
CA HIS A 176 32.78 -13.95 5.53
C HIS A 176 31.80 -13.59 4.41
N LEU A 177 32.15 -13.93 3.16
CA LEU A 177 31.30 -13.66 2.00
C LEU A 177 29.95 -14.42 2.06
N ALA A 178 29.96 -15.66 2.57
CA ALA A 178 28.74 -16.44 2.78
C ALA A 178 27.82 -15.79 3.84
N ILE A 179 28.40 -15.33 4.96
CA ILE A 179 27.65 -14.63 6.03
C ILE A 179 27.06 -13.31 5.51
N GLU A 180 27.84 -12.52 4.76
CA GLU A 180 27.36 -11.28 4.12
C GLU A 180 26.17 -11.53 3.20
N SER A 181 26.25 -12.56 2.37
CA SER A 181 25.19 -12.92 1.44
C SER A 181 23.93 -13.34 2.18
N PHE A 182 24.08 -14.13 3.25
CA PHE A 182 22.97 -14.56 4.09
C PHE A 182 22.30 -13.40 4.84
N LEU A 183 23.08 -12.51 5.45
CA LEU A 183 22.56 -11.32 6.15
C LEU A 183 21.85 -10.36 5.18
N THR A 184 22.39 -10.20 3.98
CA THR A 184 21.75 -9.40 2.93
C THR A 184 20.43 -9.99 2.49
N PHE A 185 20.39 -11.30 2.25
CA PHE A 185 19.14 -12.00 1.94
C PHE A 185 18.10 -11.83 3.06
N LEU A 186 18.49 -12.00 4.32
CA LEU A 186 17.58 -11.87 5.46
C LEU A 186 17.05 -10.43 5.60
N ALA A 187 17.92 -9.44 5.39
CA ALA A 187 17.56 -8.03 5.47
C ALA A 187 16.62 -7.60 4.33
N GLU A 188 16.87 -8.07 3.10
CA GLU A 188 15.98 -7.87 1.96
C GLU A 188 14.63 -8.56 2.17
N LEU A 189 14.62 -9.78 2.70
CA LEU A 189 13.39 -10.50 3.02
C LEU A 189 12.52 -9.72 4.01
N MET A 190 13.11 -9.20 5.09
CA MET A 190 12.41 -8.35 6.05
C MET A 190 11.85 -7.09 5.39
N LEU A 191 12.60 -6.51 4.46
CA LEU A 191 12.17 -5.32 3.74
C LEU A 191 10.95 -5.59 2.84
N TYR A 192 10.95 -6.70 2.11
CA TYR A 192 9.83 -7.10 1.26
C TYR A 192 8.61 -7.57 2.04
N LEU A 193 8.78 -8.07 3.27
CA LEU A 193 7.67 -8.43 4.16
C LEU A 193 6.93 -7.20 4.72
N PHE A 194 7.57 -6.03 4.78
CA PHE A 194 6.94 -4.81 5.29
C PHE A 194 5.65 -4.38 4.56
N PRO A 195 5.61 -4.27 3.21
CA PRO A 195 4.37 -3.92 2.51
C PRO A 195 3.28 -5.00 2.67
N VAL A 196 3.66 -6.28 2.72
CA VAL A 196 2.72 -7.40 2.93
C VAL A 196 2.10 -7.33 4.32
N THR A 197 2.93 -7.13 5.35
CA THR A 197 2.48 -7.04 6.75
C THR A 197 1.63 -5.81 7.01
N SER A 198 1.82 -4.71 6.28
CA SER A 198 0.99 -3.51 6.40
C SER A 198 -0.49 -3.81 6.16
N PHE A 199 -0.84 -4.63 5.17
CA PHE A 199 -2.23 -5.06 4.94
C PHE A 199 -2.82 -5.82 6.13
N TYR A 200 -2.07 -6.78 6.67
CA TYR A 200 -2.50 -7.56 7.83
C TYR A 200 -2.56 -6.71 9.10
N LEU A 201 -1.65 -5.77 9.28
CA LEU A 201 -1.65 -4.82 10.39
C LEU A 201 -2.89 -3.92 10.34
N TYR A 202 -3.25 -3.36 9.18
CA TYR A 202 -4.48 -2.58 9.07
C TYR A 202 -5.73 -3.42 9.35
N THR A 203 -5.74 -4.67 8.91
CA THR A 203 -6.83 -5.61 9.17
C THR A 203 -6.91 -6.00 10.65
N LEU A 204 -5.78 -6.21 11.32
CA LEU A 204 -5.73 -6.65 12.71
C LEU A 204 -5.93 -5.49 13.70
N THR A 205 -5.36 -4.32 13.45
CA THR A 205 -5.36 -3.19 14.40
C THR A 205 -6.66 -2.38 14.37
N SER A 206 -7.36 -2.31 13.23
CA SER A 206 -8.52 -1.43 13.09
C SER A 206 -9.86 -2.17 13.07
N HIS A 207 -10.62 -2.05 14.16
CA HIS A 207 -12.00 -2.54 14.21
C HIS A 207 -12.92 -1.85 13.17
N THR A 208 -12.67 -0.58 12.88
CA THR A 208 -13.39 0.17 11.84
C THR A 208 -13.06 -0.36 10.44
N PHE A 209 -11.79 -0.68 10.16
CA PHE A 209 -11.39 -1.28 8.88
C PHE A 209 -12.02 -2.66 8.70
N ARG A 210 -12.02 -3.52 9.74
CA ARG A 210 -12.71 -4.82 9.70
C ARG A 210 -14.20 -4.66 9.38
N LYS A 211 -14.87 -3.69 9.98
CA LYS A 211 -16.30 -3.42 9.72
C LYS A 211 -16.56 -2.98 8.28
N GLU A 212 -15.77 -2.05 7.75
CA GLU A 212 -15.92 -1.61 6.36
C GLU A 212 -15.52 -2.71 5.36
N LEU A 213 -14.46 -3.48 5.63
CA LEU A 213 -14.06 -4.62 4.80
C LEU A 213 -15.15 -5.70 4.76
N ILE A 214 -15.69 -6.09 5.92
CA ILE A 214 -16.81 -7.04 6.01
C ILE A 214 -18.05 -6.47 5.29
N LYS A 215 -18.33 -5.17 5.42
CA LYS A 215 -19.45 -4.52 4.74
C LYS A 215 -19.26 -4.52 3.22
N SER A 216 -18.07 -4.21 2.72
CA SER A 216 -17.74 -4.28 1.30
C SER A 216 -17.83 -5.70 0.77
N ILE A 217 -17.30 -6.70 1.49
CA ILE A 217 -17.40 -8.11 1.12
C ILE A 217 -18.87 -8.55 1.09
N ARG A 218 -19.67 -8.22 2.12
CA ARG A 218 -21.11 -8.53 2.14
C ARG A 218 -21.86 -7.81 1.04
N SER A 219 -21.47 -6.59 0.67
CA SER A 219 -22.07 -5.85 -0.44
C SER A 219 -21.81 -6.56 -1.77
N ILE A 220 -20.57 -7.03 -1.99
CA ILE A 220 -20.20 -7.76 -3.21
C ILE A 220 -20.89 -9.13 -3.26
N VAL A 221 -20.87 -9.88 -2.15
CA VAL A 221 -21.54 -11.17 -2.04
C VAL A 221 -23.06 -11.01 -2.21
N GLY A 222 -23.66 -10.00 -1.58
CA GLY A 222 -25.08 -9.69 -1.71
C GLY A 222 -25.48 -9.23 -3.12
N GLN A 223 -24.62 -8.48 -3.81
CA GLN A 223 -24.81 -8.14 -5.23
C GLN A 223 -24.74 -9.38 -6.12
N ASN A 224 -23.80 -10.28 -5.89
CA ASN A 224 -23.69 -11.55 -6.63
C ASN A 224 -24.91 -12.44 -6.42
N VAL A 225 -25.45 -12.52 -5.19
CA VAL A 225 -26.70 -13.25 -4.89
C VAL A 225 -27.90 -12.60 -5.60
N ARG A 226 -27.96 -11.27 -5.66
CA ARG A 226 -29.03 -10.56 -6.40
C ARG A 226 -28.97 -10.83 -7.89
N ILE A 227 -27.78 -10.80 -8.50
CA ILE A 227 -27.58 -11.08 -9.93
C ILE A 227 -27.95 -12.54 -10.24
N ALA A 228 -27.51 -13.49 -9.41
CA ALA A 228 -27.89 -14.90 -9.56
C ALA A 228 -29.42 -15.10 -9.51
N SER A 229 -30.12 -14.43 -8.58
CA SER A 229 -31.58 -14.51 -8.48
C SER A 229 -32.33 -13.87 -9.68
N ILE A 230 -31.75 -12.86 -10.33
CA ILE A 230 -32.33 -12.23 -11.53
C ILE A 230 -32.14 -13.14 -12.75
N ILE A 231 -30.98 -13.81 -12.85
CA ILE A 231 -30.70 -14.79 -13.91
C ILE A 231 -31.66 -15.98 -13.78
N ASP A 232 -31.82 -16.52 -12.56
CA ASP A 232 -32.72 -17.64 -12.29
C ASP A 232 -34.19 -17.31 -12.61
N ARG A 233 -34.63 -16.10 -12.22
CA ARG A 233 -35.99 -15.63 -12.57
C ARG A 233 -36.17 -15.45 -14.08
N LYS A 234 -35.15 -14.98 -14.81
CA LYS A 234 -35.21 -14.89 -16.29
C LYS A 234 -35.27 -16.27 -16.93
N SER A 235 -34.46 -17.24 -16.49
CA SER A 235 -34.49 -18.60 -17.06
C SER A 235 -35.84 -19.30 -16.86
N VAL A 236 -36.51 -19.08 -15.72
CA VAL A 236 -37.86 -19.61 -15.48
C VAL A 236 -38.88 -18.97 -16.44
N VAL A 237 -38.80 -17.65 -16.66
CA VAL A 237 -39.70 -16.96 -17.61
C VAL A 237 -39.49 -17.45 -19.04
N TYR A 238 -38.25 -17.65 -19.49
CA TYR A 238 -37.97 -18.22 -20.81
C TYR A 238 -38.49 -19.65 -20.97
N HIS A 239 -38.40 -20.48 -19.92
CA HIS A 239 -38.94 -21.84 -19.96
C HIS A 239 -40.48 -21.88 -20.04
N VAL A 240 -41.16 -20.96 -19.37
CA VAL A 240 -42.63 -20.85 -19.40
C VAL A 240 -43.11 -20.36 -20.77
N GLU A 241 -42.48 -19.34 -21.36
CA GLU A 241 -42.83 -18.86 -22.71
C GLU A 241 -42.62 -19.92 -23.79
N TYR A 242 -41.56 -20.72 -23.69
CA TYR A 242 -41.29 -21.79 -24.66
C TYR A 242 -42.37 -22.89 -24.61
N HIS A 243 -42.78 -23.32 -23.41
CA HIS A 243 -43.86 -24.31 -23.24
C HIS A 243 -45.23 -23.78 -23.71
N GLN A 244 -45.49 -22.49 -23.53
CA GLN A 244 -46.75 -21.87 -23.97
C GLN A 244 -46.80 -21.68 -25.49
N SER A 245 -45.64 -21.47 -26.15
CA SER A 245 -45.55 -21.42 -27.60
C SER A 245 -45.71 -22.80 -28.26
N THR A 246 -45.19 -23.87 -27.66
CA THR A 246 -45.33 -25.23 -28.21
C THR A 246 -46.74 -25.80 -28.06
N ASN A 247 -47.49 -25.40 -27.02
CA ASN A 247 -48.86 -25.88 -26.81
C ASN A 247 -49.90 -25.19 -27.71
N LYS A 248 -49.58 -24.07 -28.36
CA LYS A 248 -50.49 -23.39 -29.30
C LYS A 248 -50.46 -23.94 -30.73
N THR A 249 -49.53 -24.85 -31.05
CA THR A 249 -49.38 -25.43 -32.40
C THR A 249 -50.11 -26.77 -32.61
N CYS A 250 -50.86 -27.28 -31.63
CA CYS A 250 -51.55 -28.58 -31.73
C CYS A 250 -53.08 -28.48 -31.66
N GLU A 251 -53.67 -27.34 -32.02
CA GLU A 251 -55.12 -27.23 -32.27
C GLU A 251 -55.36 -26.48 -33.57
N ASN A 252 -55.39 -27.20 -34.70
CA ASN A 252 -56.59 -27.19 -35.52
C ASN A 252 -56.61 -28.32 -36.57
N PRO A 253 -57.78 -28.97 -36.76
CA PRO A 253 -58.03 -29.98 -37.78
C PRO A 253 -58.39 -29.27 -39.10
N VAL A 254 -57.81 -29.70 -40.22
CA VAL A 254 -58.32 -29.31 -41.54
C VAL A 254 -58.64 -30.55 -42.35
N THR A 255 -59.94 -30.79 -42.35
CA THR A 255 -60.77 -31.56 -43.25
C THR A 255 -60.52 -31.28 -44.74
N ASN A 256 -60.60 -32.36 -45.52
CA ASN A 256 -60.92 -32.49 -46.94
C ASN A 256 -61.60 -31.29 -47.62
N ASN A 257 -61.12 -30.95 -48.83
CA ASN A 257 -61.90 -30.86 -50.09
C ASN A 257 -60.90 -30.58 -51.25
N PHE A 258 -60.69 -31.51 -52.19
CA PHE A 258 -61.43 -31.73 -53.45
C PHE A 258 -61.32 -30.57 -54.47
N MET A 259 -60.63 -30.87 -55.60
CA MET A 259 -60.94 -30.49 -57.00
C MET A 259 -61.01 -28.97 -57.38
N GLU A 260 -60.61 -28.47 -58.55
CA GLU A 260 -60.29 -29.00 -59.88
C GLU A 260 -59.87 -27.81 -60.79
N ILE A 261 -59.27 -28.11 -61.96
CA ILE A 261 -59.20 -27.30 -63.21
C ILE A 261 -58.14 -26.15 -63.20
N LYS A 262 -57.15 -26.05 -64.12
CA LYS A 262 -57.07 -26.44 -65.54
C LYS A 262 -55.61 -26.72 -65.94
#